data_AF-A0A176Z426-F1
#
_entry.id   AF-A0A176Z426-F1
#
_cell.length_a   1.000
_cell.length_b   1.000
_cell.length_c   1.000
_cell.angle_alpha   90.00
_cell.angle_beta   90.00
_cell.angle_gamma   90.00
#
_symmetry.space_group_name_H-M   'P 1'
#
loop_
_entity.id
_entity.type
_entity.pdbx_description
1 polymer ?
#
loop_
_entity_poly.entity_id
_entity_poly.type
_entity_poly.pdbx_seq_one_letter_code
_entity_poly.pdbx_strand_id
1 'polypeptide(L)'
;MKGTYAPAHKAPDGTACISVHPSTHPQVINPKIIDQIVTVNNSCGQSINVQVCYAGSTDCITVALNGYQKLQRVLGISAGSTSFRYEYRELY
;
A
#
# COMPACT_ATOMS: atom_id res chain seq x y z
N MET A 1 -12.21 5.81 -3.84
CA MET A 1 -12.34 4.43 -4.38
C MET A 1 -13.81 4.01 -4.67
N LYS A 2 -14.12 3.54 -5.88
CA LYS A 2 -15.40 2.88 -6.23
C LYS A 2 -15.10 1.44 -6.68
N GLY A 3 -15.77 0.44 -6.10
CA GLY A 3 -15.54 -0.96 -6.46
C GLY A 3 -16.17 -1.93 -5.46
N THR A 4 -16.12 -3.22 -5.79
CA THR A 4 -16.53 -4.33 -4.92
C THR A 4 -15.31 -4.81 -4.14
N TYR A 5 -15.29 -4.52 -2.83
CA TYR A 5 -14.12 -4.75 -1.96
C TYR A 5 -14.42 -5.84 -0.92
N ALA A 6 -13.40 -6.62 -0.57
CA ALA A 6 -13.50 -7.56 0.53
C ALA A 6 -13.54 -6.82 1.88
N PRO A 7 -14.25 -7.36 2.89
CA PRO A 7 -14.11 -6.87 4.26
C PRO A 7 -12.68 -7.10 4.75
N ALA A 8 -12.20 -6.21 5.63
CA ALA A 8 -10.85 -6.33 6.16
C ALA A 8 -10.68 -7.63 6.94
N HIS A 9 -9.70 -8.44 6.55
CA HIS A 9 -9.35 -9.63 7.32
C HIS A 9 -8.77 -9.24 8.68
N LYS A 10 -9.10 -10.03 9.69
CA LYS A 10 -8.63 -9.84 11.07
C LYS A 10 -7.95 -11.08 11.60
N ALA A 11 -6.93 -10.88 12.42
CA ALA A 11 -6.32 -11.93 13.22
C ALA A 11 -7.26 -12.33 14.38
N PRO A 12 -6.97 -13.44 15.09
CA PRO A 12 -7.81 -13.91 16.19
C PRO A 12 -8.01 -12.91 17.33
N ASP A 13 -7.07 -12.00 17.52
CA ASP A 13 -7.14 -10.90 18.50
C ASP A 13 -7.94 -9.68 18.00
N GLY A 14 -8.49 -9.75 16.79
CA GLY A 14 -9.27 -8.69 16.15
C GLY A 14 -8.44 -7.62 15.45
N THR A 15 -7.10 -7.70 15.47
CA THR A 15 -6.23 -6.77 14.73
C THR A 15 -6.36 -6.99 13.22
N ALA A 16 -6.23 -5.92 12.43
CA ALA A 16 -6.28 -6.02 10.98
C ALA A 16 -5.05 -6.80 10.45
N CYS A 17 -5.27 -7.72 9.51
CA CYS A 17 -4.20 -8.50 8.89
C CYS A 17 -3.27 -7.60 8.06
N ILE A 18 -3.83 -6.60 7.38
CA ILE A 18 -3.08 -5.71 6.50
C ILE A 18 -2.70 -4.43 7.23
N SER A 19 -1.43 -4.07 7.12
CA SER A 19 -0.92 -2.74 7.44
C SER A 19 -0.14 -2.17 6.26
N VAL A 20 -0.30 -0.88 6.01
CA VAL A 20 0.39 -0.16 4.95
C VAL A 20 1.15 0.99 5.59
N HIS A 21 2.44 1.08 5.31
CA HIS A 21 3.31 2.15 5.83
C HIS A 21 3.86 2.97 4.66
N PRO A 22 3.64 4.30 4.65
CA PRO A 22 4.21 5.17 3.64
C PRO A 22 5.66 5.49 3.96
N SER A 23 6.47 5.68 2.92
CA SER A 23 7.83 6.19 3.01
C SER A 23 8.17 6.93 1.73
N THR A 24 9.14 7.83 1.78
CA THR A 24 9.63 8.52 0.58
C THR A 24 11.15 8.40 0.48
N HIS A 25 11.65 8.32 -0.74
CA HIS A 25 13.07 8.17 -1.00
C HIS A 25 13.49 9.01 -2.22
N PRO A 26 14.46 9.95 -2.09
CA PRO A 26 15.01 10.66 -3.23
C PRO A 26 15.75 9.71 -4.19
N GLN A 27 15.56 9.87 -5.49
CA GLN A 27 16.29 9.08 -6.48
C GLN A 27 17.77 9.49 -6.54
N VAL A 28 18.66 8.51 -6.78
CA VAL A 28 20.11 8.72 -6.83
C VAL A 28 20.52 9.65 -7.97
N ILE A 29 19.88 9.52 -9.14
CA ILE A 29 20.21 10.31 -10.34
C ILE A 29 19.76 11.77 -10.19
N ASN A 30 18.61 12.00 -9.57
CA ASN A 30 18.06 13.33 -9.34
C ASN A 30 17.32 13.37 -8.00
N PRO A 31 17.93 13.91 -6.93
CA PRO A 31 17.30 13.99 -5.62
C PRO A 31 16.04 14.87 -5.55
N LYS A 32 15.75 15.66 -6.59
CA LYS A 32 14.48 16.40 -6.70
C LYS A 32 13.31 15.50 -7.09
N ILE A 33 13.58 14.29 -7.58
CA ILE A 33 12.59 13.27 -7.89
C ILE A 33 12.49 12.35 -6.67
N ILE A 34 11.31 12.30 -6.07
CA ILE A 34 11.04 11.58 -4.84
C ILE A 34 10.12 10.40 -5.16
N ASP A 35 10.60 9.18 -4.91
CA ASP A 35 9.80 7.98 -4.96
C ASP A 35 8.86 7.95 -3.76
N GLN A 36 7.58 7.72 -4.01
CA GLN A 36 6.55 7.57 -2.98
C GLN A 36 6.25 6.09 -2.84
N ILE A 37 6.68 5.52 -1.72
CA ILE A 37 6.77 4.09 -1.51
C ILE A 37 5.76 3.67 -0.44
N VAL A 38 5.03 2.60 -0.71
CA VAL A 38 4.18 1.94 0.26
C VAL A 38 4.75 0.57 0.59
N THR A 39 4.87 0.30 1.90
CA THR A 39 5.24 -1.01 2.41
C THR A 39 3.98 -1.67 2.95
N VAL A 40 3.51 -2.70 2.26
CA VAL A 40 2.32 -3.47 2.62
C VAL A 40 2.78 -4.72 3.36
N ASN A 41 2.20 -4.97 4.53
CA ASN A 41 2.51 -6.12 5.37
C ASN A 41 1.23 -6.89 5.69
N ASN A 42 1.29 -8.20 5.47
CA ASN A 42 0.27 -9.15 5.87
C ASN A 42 0.76 -9.92 7.11
N SER A 43 0.12 -9.71 8.25
CA SER A 43 0.44 -10.41 9.51
C SER A 43 -0.32 -11.72 9.69
N CYS A 44 -1.22 -12.07 8.76
CA CYS A 44 -2.02 -13.28 8.81
C CYS A 44 -1.44 -14.36 7.88
N GLY A 45 -1.82 -15.63 8.11
CA GLY A 45 -1.32 -16.77 7.31
C GLY A 45 -2.01 -16.97 5.95
N GLN A 46 -3.11 -16.26 5.69
CA GLN A 46 -3.83 -16.34 4.42
C GLN A 46 -3.27 -15.33 3.40
N SER A 47 -3.35 -15.66 2.12
CA SER A 47 -3.01 -14.71 1.05
C SER A 47 -4.12 -13.68 0.89
N ILE A 48 -3.75 -12.40 0.72
CA ILE A 48 -4.67 -11.27 0.63
C ILE A 48 -4.22 -10.35 -0.52
N ASN A 49 -5.16 -9.99 -1.38
CA ASN A 49 -4.97 -8.99 -2.42
C ASN A 49 -5.35 -7.61 -1.89
N VAL A 50 -4.44 -6.64 -2.01
CA VAL A 50 -4.64 -5.28 -1.49
C VAL A 50 -4.51 -4.27 -2.63
N GLN A 51 -5.53 -3.44 -2.82
CA GLN A 51 -5.44 -2.26 -3.67
C GLN A 51 -5.03 -1.06 -2.82
N VAL A 52 -3.97 -0.36 -3.23
CA VAL A 52 -3.50 0.87 -2.60
C VAL A 52 -3.57 1.99 -3.62
N CYS A 53 -4.23 3.10 -3.30
CA CYS A 53 -4.37 4.26 -4.18
C CYS A 53 -3.90 5.54 -3.49
N TYR A 54 -3.61 6.56 -4.29
CA TYR A 54 -3.56 7.92 -3.76
C TYR A 54 -4.91 8.31 -3.16
N ALA A 55 -4.89 9.00 -2.02
CA ALA A 55 -6.11 9.40 -1.32
C ALA A 55 -7.01 10.26 -2.22
N GLY A 56 -8.24 9.81 -2.46
CA GLY A 56 -9.20 10.51 -3.32
C GLY A 56 -8.96 10.34 -4.82
N SER A 57 -8.02 9.49 -5.23
CA SER A 57 -7.71 9.18 -6.62
C SER A 57 -8.21 7.79 -7.04
N THR A 58 -8.21 7.54 -8.34
CA THR A 58 -8.36 6.20 -8.93
C THR A 58 -7.01 5.63 -9.41
N ASP A 59 -5.92 6.35 -9.18
CA ASP A 59 -4.57 5.88 -9.47
C ASP A 59 -4.09 4.95 -8.34
N CYS A 60 -3.94 3.68 -8.69
CA CYS A 60 -3.88 2.57 -7.76
C CYS A 60 -2.89 1.50 -8.23
N ILE A 61 -2.28 0.84 -7.26
CA ILE A 61 -1.55 -0.42 -7.47
C ILE A 61 -2.28 -1.55 -6.76
N THR A 62 -2.18 -2.76 -7.32
CA THR A 62 -2.63 -3.98 -6.66
C THR A 62 -1.40 -4.76 -6.18
N VAL A 63 -1.42 -5.16 -4.91
CA VAL A 63 -0.36 -5.92 -4.25
C VAL A 63 -0.94 -7.23 -3.77
N ALA A 64 -0.55 -8.33 -4.40
CA ALA A 64 -0.84 -9.67 -3.92
C ALA A 64 0.20 -10.04 -2.84
N LEU A 65 -0.26 -10.29 -1.61
CA LEU A 65 0.59 -10.75 -0.51
C LEU A 65 0.20 -12.17 -0.13
N ASN A 66 1.20 -13.05 -0.06
CA ASN A 66 1.08 -14.32 0.62
C ASN A 66 0.95 -14.12 2.14
N GLY A 67 0.63 -15.20 2.85
CA GLY A 67 0.64 -15.20 4.32
C GLY A 67 1.99 -14.77 4.89
N TYR A 68 1.96 -13.96 5.94
CA TYR A 68 3.15 -13.43 6.63
C TYR A 68 4.14 -12.69 5.73
N GLN A 69 3.69 -12.16 4.60
CA GLN A 69 4.54 -11.48 3.63
C GLN A 69 4.54 -9.96 3.84
N LYS A 70 5.71 -9.36 3.59
CA LYS A 70 5.91 -7.91 3.49
C LYS A 70 6.44 -7.55 2.11
N LEU A 71 5.82 -6.58 1.45
CA LEU A 71 6.22 -6.10 0.12
C LEU A 71 6.31 -4.59 0.08
N GLN A 72 7.38 -4.09 -0.53
CA GLN A 72 7.57 -2.67 -0.82
C GLN A 72 7.24 -2.40 -2.29
N ARG A 73 6.46 -1.36 -2.57
CA ARG A 73 6.09 -0.95 -3.92
C ARG A 73 6.12 0.57 -4.04
N VAL A 74 6.50 1.06 -5.20
CA VAL A 74 6.36 2.47 -5.56
C VAL A 74 4.89 2.70 -5.92
N LEU A 75 4.22 3.60 -5.19
CA LEU A 75 2.86 4.05 -5.50
C LEU A 75 2.91 5.13 -6.60
N GLY A 76 3.97 5.93 -6.62
CA GLY A 76 4.23 6.88 -7.69
C GLY A 76 5.48 7.71 -7.42
N ILE A 77 5.65 8.76 -8.23
CA ILE A 77 6.86 9.59 -8.26
C ILE A 77 6.42 11.06 -8.22
N SER A 78 7.09 11.90 -7.44
CA SER A 78 6.78 13.32 -7.34
C SER A 78 8.02 14.20 -7.44
N ALA A 79 7.82 15.44 -7.89
CA ALA A 79 8.87 16.46 -7.88
C ALA A 79 8.90 17.16 -6.52
N GLY A 80 9.86 16.82 -5.68
CA GLY A 80 10.17 17.50 -4.41
C GLY A 80 9.19 17.27 -3.25
N SER A 81 8.07 16.58 -3.43
CA SER A 81 7.14 16.30 -2.33
C SER A 81 7.50 15.03 -1.58
N THR A 82 7.81 15.17 -0.29
CA THR A 82 8.04 14.03 0.61
C THR A 82 6.77 13.55 1.33
N SER A 83 5.66 14.27 1.14
CA SER A 83 4.36 13.91 1.71
C SER A 83 3.41 13.42 0.63
N PHE A 84 2.70 12.34 0.94
CA PHE A 84 1.58 11.84 0.15
C PHE A 84 0.60 11.14 1.07
N ARG A 85 -0.66 11.09 0.65
CA ARG A 85 -1.74 10.40 1.36
C ARG A 85 -2.20 9.23 0.51
N TYR A 86 -2.52 8.13 1.17
CA TYR A 86 -3.01 6.93 0.50
C TYR A 86 -4.28 6.43 1.18
N GLU A 87 -5.03 5.63 0.45
CA GLU A 87 -6.10 4.78 0.95
C GLU A 87 -5.86 3.35 0.45
N TYR A 88 -6.28 2.34 1.22
CA TYR A 88 -6.20 0.95 0.79
C TYR A 88 -7.49 0.19 1.08
N ARG A 89 -7.74 -0.82 0.25
CA ARG A 89 -8.85 -1.76 0.38
C ARG A 89 -8.40 -3.16 0.03
N GLU A 90 -8.98 -4.15 0.69
CA GLU A 90 -8.77 -5.55 0.34
C GLU A 90 -9.70 -5.92 -0.83
N LEU A 91 -9.20 -6.78 -1.71
CA LEU A 91 -9.92 -7.30 -2.87
C LEU A 91 -10.36 -8.74 -2.57
N TYR A 92 -11.44 -9.17 -3.24
CA TYR A 92 -11.88 -10.57 -3.27
C TYR A 92 -10.88 -11.46 -4.00
#